data_AF-A0A1Q7UY10-F1
#
_entry.id   AF-A0A1Q7UY10-F1
#
_cell.length_a   1.000
_cell.length_b   1.000
_cell.length_c   1.000
_cell.angle_alpha   90.00
_cell.angle_beta   90.00
_cell.angle_gamma   90.00
#
_symmetry.space_group_name_H-M   'P 1'
#
loop_
_entity.id
_entity.type
_entity.pdbx_description
1 polymer ?
#
loop_
_entity_poly.entity_id
_entity_poly.type
_entity_poly.pdbx_seq_one_letter_code
_entity_poly.pdbx_strand_id
1 'polypeptide(L)'
;MKCTEIREMLPDLAAGLAPAEPQVNEHLRTCIGCAATLDDFRKTMALLDEWQAPEPSPYFDVRLQARLREEAAKEPARGFAWIKVLRPVMAAALAVIVIVGAAVVRLEEKKHQPTPGPVASIVPGTPVGDLQALDQNHDIYSDSDLLDDLQTQEDVNANP
;
A
#
# COMPACT_ATOMS: atom_id res chain seq x y z
N MET A 1 23.96 -5.54 -36.49
CA MET A 1 25.00 -5.81 -35.47
C MET A 1 26.18 -6.52 -36.09
N LYS A 2 27.39 -6.25 -35.62
CA LYS A 2 28.60 -6.93 -36.09
C LYS A 2 28.80 -8.24 -35.31
N CYS A 3 29.38 -9.25 -35.95
CA CYS A 3 29.65 -10.52 -35.28
C CYS A 3 30.59 -10.36 -34.07
N THR A 4 31.47 -9.37 -34.07
CA THR A 4 32.38 -9.08 -32.94
C THR A 4 31.62 -8.66 -31.70
N GLU A 5 30.67 -7.72 -31.84
CA GLU A 5 29.83 -7.23 -30.74
C GLU A 5 28.98 -8.35 -30.15
N ILE A 6 28.41 -9.20 -31.00
CA ILE A 6 27.57 -10.31 -30.53
C ILE A 6 28.40 -11.38 -29.84
N ARG A 7 29.59 -11.72 -30.36
CA ARG A 7 30.49 -12.71 -29.75
C ARG A 7 30.89 -12.34 -28.32
N GLU A 8 31.07 -11.06 -28.02
CA GLU A 8 31.37 -10.60 -26.66
C GLU A 8 30.19 -10.83 -25.70
N MET A 9 28.95 -10.77 -26.19
CA MET A 9 27.74 -10.98 -25.39
C MET A 9 27.28 -12.43 -25.29
N LEU A 10 27.82 -13.34 -26.13
CA LEU A 10 27.42 -14.75 -26.16
C LEU A 10 27.57 -15.48 -24.82
N PRO A 11 28.67 -15.30 -24.04
CA PRO A 11 28.84 -15.99 -22.76
C PRO A 11 27.75 -15.62 -21.75
N ASP A 12 27.45 -14.33 -21.62
CA ASP A 12 26.42 -13.84 -20.69
C ASP A 12 25.02 -14.29 -21.11
N LEU A 13 24.76 -14.33 -22.42
CA LEU A 13 23.52 -14.82 -22.98
C LEU A 13 23.37 -16.35 -22.83
N ALA A 14 24.47 -17.10 -22.86
CA ALA A 14 24.49 -18.54 -22.60
C ALA A 14 24.33 -18.87 -21.11
N ALA A 15 24.88 -18.03 -20.22
CA ALA A 15 24.74 -18.14 -18.77
C ALA A 15 23.40 -17.61 -18.23
N GLY A 16 22.56 -17.02 -19.09
CA GLY A 16 21.27 -16.43 -18.70
C GLY A 16 21.39 -15.11 -17.91
N LEU A 17 22.57 -14.47 -17.93
CA LEU A 17 22.85 -13.22 -17.23
C LEU A 17 22.43 -11.98 -18.04
N ALA A 18 22.24 -12.13 -19.35
CA ALA A 18 21.81 -11.07 -20.25
C ALA A 18 20.53 -11.44 -21.01
N PRO A 19 19.56 -10.52 -21.15
CA PRO A 19 18.37 -10.75 -21.96
C PRO A 19 18.72 -10.81 -23.45
N ALA A 20 18.07 -11.71 -24.19
CA ALA A 20 18.22 -11.81 -25.63
C ALA A 20 17.42 -10.70 -26.33
N GLU A 21 18.06 -9.55 -26.54
CA GLU A 21 17.48 -8.45 -27.29
C GLU A 21 17.03 -8.90 -28.71
N PRO A 22 15.96 -8.31 -29.27
CA PRO A 22 15.41 -8.73 -30.55
C PRO A 22 16.43 -8.64 -31.69
N GLN A 23 17.33 -7.66 -31.66
CA GLN A 23 18.39 -7.51 -32.66
C GLN A 23 19.44 -8.63 -32.61
N VAL A 24 19.74 -9.14 -31.41
CA VAL A 24 20.66 -10.26 -31.21
C VAL A 24 20.02 -11.55 -31.73
N ASN A 25 18.75 -11.79 -31.40
CA ASN A 25 18.01 -12.95 -31.92
C ASN A 25 17.92 -12.97 -33.44
N GLU A 26 17.70 -11.82 -34.08
CA GLU A 26 17.69 -11.72 -35.54
C GLU A 26 19.05 -12.06 -36.16
N HIS A 27 20.14 -11.60 -35.54
CA HIS A 27 21.47 -11.97 -35.99
C HIS A 27 21.77 -13.46 -35.79
N LEU A 28 21.34 -14.06 -34.67
CA LEU A 28 21.53 -15.49 -34.42
C LEU A 28 20.76 -16.37 -35.42
N ARG A 29 19.63 -15.88 -35.94
CA ARG A 29 18.89 -16.57 -37.02
C ARG A 29 19.58 -16.50 -38.37
N THR A 30 20.34 -15.44 -38.62
CA THR A 30 20.97 -15.17 -39.92
C THR A 30 22.44 -15.58 -39.99
N CYS A 31 23.15 -15.62 -38.85
CA CYS A 31 24.56 -15.96 -38.77
C CYS A 31 24.78 -17.33 -38.09
N ILE A 32 25.01 -18.35 -38.92
CA ILE A 32 25.29 -19.73 -38.47
C ILE A 32 26.51 -19.79 -37.54
N GLY A 33 27.54 -18.99 -37.79
CA GLY A 33 28.77 -18.98 -36.97
C GLY A 33 28.51 -18.54 -35.53
N CYS A 34 27.73 -17.47 -35.34
CA CYS A 34 27.38 -16.99 -34.01
C CYS A 34 26.40 -17.94 -33.30
N ALA A 35 25.46 -18.54 -34.03
CA ALA A 35 24.55 -19.54 -33.50
C ALA A 35 25.27 -20.80 -33.01
N ALA A 36 26.24 -21.30 -33.79
CA ALA A 36 27.06 -22.44 -33.41
C ALA A 36 27.90 -22.17 -32.16
N THR A 37 28.56 -21.01 -32.08
CA THR A 37 29.33 -20.65 -30.89
C THR A 37 28.47 -20.51 -29.64
N LEU A 38 27.24 -20.01 -29.80
CA LEU A 38 26.29 -19.91 -28.70
C LEU A 38 25.88 -21.30 -28.19
N ASP A 39 25.60 -22.22 -29.10
CA ASP A 39 25.28 -23.61 -28.77
C ASP A 39 26.44 -24.31 -28.03
N ASP A 40 27.68 -24.06 -28.45
CA ASP A 40 28.86 -24.57 -27.75
C ASP A 40 28.97 -24.00 -26.33
N PHE A 41 28.73 -22.70 -26.13
CA PHE A 41 28.67 -22.13 -24.78
C PHE A 41 27.57 -22.77 -23.94
N ARG A 42 26.37 -22.99 -24.50
CA ARG A 42 25.27 -23.66 -23.77
C ARG A 42 25.63 -25.08 -23.36
N LYS A 43 26.30 -25.84 -24.23
CA LYS A 43 26.81 -27.17 -23.88
C LYS A 43 27.84 -27.10 -22.75
N THR A 44 28.76 -26.13 -22.78
CA THR A 44 29.73 -25.98 -21.69
C THR A 44 29.04 -25.64 -20.37
N MET A 45 28.05 -24.74 -20.35
CA MET A 45 27.28 -24.43 -19.15
C MET A 45 26.51 -25.64 -18.64
N ALA A 46 25.88 -26.41 -19.52
CA ALA A 46 25.19 -27.64 -19.14
C ALA A 46 26.13 -28.68 -18.48
N LEU A 47 27.39 -28.76 -18.93
CA LEU A 47 28.41 -29.59 -18.27
C LEU A 47 28.85 -29.03 -16.92
N LEU A 48 28.93 -27.70 -16.77
CA LEU A 48 29.23 -27.06 -15.49
C LEU A 48 28.09 -27.25 -14.48
N ASP A 49 26.84 -27.29 -14.94
CA ASP A 49 25.66 -27.52 -14.10
C ASP A 49 25.62 -28.95 -13.53
N GLU A 50 26.27 -29.91 -14.18
CA GLU A 50 26.43 -31.28 -13.65
C GLU A 50 27.40 -31.33 -12.46
N TRP A 51 28.24 -30.30 -12.28
CA TRP A 51 29.18 -30.26 -11.17
C TRP A 51 28.43 -30.17 -9.83
N GLN A 52 28.58 -31.20 -9.00
CA GLN A 52 28.04 -31.19 -7.64
C GLN A 52 28.86 -30.24 -6.75
N ALA A 53 28.26 -29.13 -6.34
CA ALA A 53 28.90 -28.20 -5.42
C ALA A 53 29.22 -28.89 -4.08
N PRO A 54 30.43 -28.73 -3.53
CA PRO A 54 30.76 -29.26 -2.20
C PRO A 54 29.93 -28.55 -1.13
N GLU A 55 29.64 -29.25 -0.03
CA GLU A 55 28.93 -28.63 1.08
C GLU A 55 29.71 -27.42 1.62
N PRO A 56 29.01 -26.30 1.89
CA PRO A 56 29.65 -25.12 2.46
C PRO A 56 30.26 -25.45 3.82
N SER A 57 31.34 -24.75 4.19
CA SER A 57 31.97 -24.95 5.49
C SER A 57 30.95 -24.72 6.62
N PRO A 58 31.03 -25.44 7.76
CA PRO A 58 30.08 -25.30 8.86
C PRO A 58 29.91 -23.88 9.43
N TYR A 59 30.89 -23.00 9.19
CA TYR A 59 30.89 -21.60 9.66
C TYR A 59 30.54 -20.57 8.58
N PHE A 60 30.24 -21.01 7.35
CA PHE A 60 29.96 -20.12 6.23
C PHE A 60 28.77 -19.22 6.53
N ASP A 61 27.65 -19.80 6.95
CA ASP A 61 26.41 -19.05 7.23
C ASP A 61 26.60 -18.02 8.34
N VAL A 62 27.34 -18.38 9.39
CA VAL A 62 27.63 -17.48 10.50
C VAL A 62 28.44 -16.27 10.03
N ARG A 63 29.48 -16.50 9.21
CA ARG A 63 30.31 -15.43 8.66
C ARG A 63 29.55 -14.57 7.65
N LEU A 64 28.74 -15.19 6.79
CA LEU A 64 27.92 -14.50 5.81
C LEU A 64 26.90 -13.59 6.50
N GLN A 65 26.17 -14.11 7.48
CA GLN A 65 25.22 -13.31 8.25
C GLN A 65 25.90 -12.18 9.03
N ALA A 66 27.11 -12.41 9.56
CA ALA A 66 27.87 -11.35 10.22
C ALA A 66 28.19 -10.21 9.23
N ARG A 67 28.68 -10.54 8.02
CA ARG A 67 28.97 -9.53 6.98
C ARG A 67 27.72 -8.81 6.49
N LEU A 68 26.61 -9.51 6.30
CA LEU A 68 25.34 -8.90 5.91
C LEU A 68 24.84 -7.89 6.96
N ARG A 69 24.98 -8.21 8.26
CA ARG A 69 24.62 -7.27 9.33
C ARG A 69 25.57 -6.07 9.38
N GLU A 70 26.86 -6.27 9.15
CA GLU A 70 27.84 -5.18 9.06
C GLU A 70 27.51 -4.24 7.89
N GLU A 71 27.19 -4.75 6.70
CA GLU A 71 26.81 -3.92 5.54
C GLU A 71 25.45 -3.24 5.74
N ALA A 72 24.44 -3.94 6.26
CA ALA A 72 23.15 -3.35 6.59
C ALA A 72 23.23 -2.26 7.67
N ALA A 73 24.21 -2.34 8.57
CA ALA A 73 24.48 -1.29 9.56
C ALA A 73 25.27 -0.10 8.97
N LYS A 74 26.06 -0.33 7.92
CA LYS A 74 26.78 0.72 7.18
C LYS A 74 25.88 1.49 6.24
N GLU A 75 24.85 0.87 5.66
CA GLU A 75 23.80 1.60 4.96
C GLU A 75 23.10 2.50 5.97
N PRO A 76 23.32 3.84 5.94
CA PRO A 76 22.61 4.69 6.86
C PRO A 76 21.14 4.54 6.47
N ALA A 77 20.30 4.14 7.43
CA ALA A 77 18.83 4.16 7.34
C ALA A 77 18.32 5.61 7.21
N ARG A 78 18.84 6.36 6.24
CA ARG A 78 18.75 7.81 6.06
C ARG A 78 17.35 8.21 5.64
N GLY A 79 16.57 7.29 5.07
CA GLY A 79 15.16 7.50 4.73
C GLY A 79 14.18 7.30 5.89
N PHE A 80 14.48 6.41 6.84
CA PHE A 80 13.51 6.03 7.91
C PHE A 80 13.86 6.59 9.30
N ALA A 81 15.03 7.22 9.46
CA ALA A 81 15.39 7.87 10.72
C ALA A 81 14.41 8.99 11.11
N TRP A 82 13.86 9.73 10.16
CA TRP A 82 12.90 10.81 10.44
C TRP A 82 11.54 10.29 10.95
N ILE A 83 11.14 9.08 10.52
CA ILE A 83 9.91 8.42 11.00
C ILE A 83 10.02 8.04 12.48
N LYS A 84 11.21 7.69 12.97
CA LYS A 84 11.45 7.49 14.41
C LYS A 84 11.31 8.78 15.22
N VAL A 85 11.67 9.92 14.64
CA VAL A 85 11.53 11.26 15.26
C VAL A 85 10.08 11.77 15.19
N LEU A 86 9.32 11.40 14.16
CA LEU A 86 7.91 11.78 14.01
C LEU A 86 6.95 10.99 14.91
N ARG A 87 7.38 9.82 15.39
CA ARG A 87 6.56 8.93 16.24
C ARG A 87 6.04 9.55 17.54
N PRO A 88 6.84 10.28 18.36
CA PRO A 88 6.31 10.98 19.53
C PRO A 88 5.31 12.08 19.17
N VAL A 89 5.48 12.76 18.03
CA VAL A 89 4.58 13.82 17.57
C VAL A 89 3.21 13.25 17.20
N MET A 90 3.17 12.11 16.50
CA MET A 90 1.93 11.43 16.16
C MET A 90 1.18 10.90 17.41
N ALA A 91 1.91 10.40 18.40
CA ALA A 91 1.32 9.96 19.67
C ALA A 91 0.69 11.14 20.45
N ALA A 92 1.38 12.29 20.46
CA ALA A 92 0.85 13.51 21.07
C ALA A 92 -0.39 14.03 20.33
N ALA A 93 -0.38 14.02 19.00
CA ALA A 93 -1.53 14.44 18.18
C ALA A 93 -2.78 13.58 18.47
N LEU A 94 -2.63 12.26 18.53
CA LEU A 94 -3.74 11.36 18.89
C LEU A 94 -4.28 11.63 20.30
N ALA A 95 -3.39 11.86 21.28
CA ALA A 95 -3.82 12.19 22.64
C ALA A 95 -4.63 13.51 22.68
N VAL A 96 -4.21 14.53 21.92
CA VAL A 96 -4.95 15.80 21.82
C VAL A 96 -6.32 15.58 21.18
N ILE A 97 -6.43 14.80 20.10
CA ILE A 97 -7.71 14.49 19.47
C ILE A 97 -8.67 13.81 20.45
N VAL A 98 -8.19 12.85 21.25
CA VAL A 98 -9.01 12.17 22.27
C VAL A 98 -9.48 13.15 23.35
N ILE A 99 -8.61 14.04 23.82
CA ILE A 99 -8.95 15.04 24.84
C ILE A 99 -9.99 16.04 24.29
N VAL A 100 -9.80 16.53 23.07
CA VAL A 100 -10.72 17.47 22.42
C VAL A 100 -12.06 16.79 22.16
N GLY A 101 -12.07 15.57 21.63
CA GLY A 101 -13.30 14.79 21.43
C GLY A 101 -14.06 14.57 22.73
N ALA A 102 -13.37 14.22 23.81
CA ALA A 102 -13.99 14.07 25.13
C ALA A 102 -14.55 15.40 25.66
N ALA A 103 -13.87 16.53 25.43
CA ALA A 103 -14.33 17.85 25.85
C ALA A 103 -15.60 18.28 25.09
N VAL A 104 -15.70 18.01 23.79
CA VAL A 104 -16.88 18.33 22.98
C VAL A 104 -18.11 17.57 23.49
N VAL A 105 -17.99 16.25 23.69
CA VAL A 105 -19.09 15.43 24.22
C VAL A 105 -19.57 15.94 25.58
N ARG A 106 -18.66 16.32 26.47
CA ARG A 106 -19.00 16.88 27.79
C ARG A 106 -19.70 18.24 27.74
N LEU A 107 -19.41 19.05 26.72
CA LEU A 107 -20.07 20.35 26.53
C LEU A 107 -21.48 20.16 25.96
N GLU A 108 -21.68 19.19 25.08
CA GLU A 108 -23.01 18.84 24.56
C GLU A 108 -23.92 18.24 25.64
N GLU A 109 -23.38 17.39 26.53
CA GLU A 109 -24.11 16.88 27.72
C GLU A 109 -24.58 18.02 28.64
N LYS A 110 -23.74 19.04 28.86
CA LYS A 110 -24.11 20.21 29.68
C LYS A 110 -25.15 21.10 29.00
N LYS A 111 -25.13 21.18 27.67
CA LYS A 111 -26.10 21.96 26.88
C LYS A 111 -27.47 21.27 26.79
N HIS A 112 -27.50 19.94 26.87
CA HIS A 112 -28.70 19.11 26.93
C HIS A 112 -29.21 18.84 28.35
N GLN A 113 -28.77 19.59 29.36
CA GLN A 113 -29.45 19.57 30.65
C GLN A 113 -30.91 19.99 30.42
N PRO A 114 -31.91 19.10 30.58
CA PRO A 114 -33.28 19.47 30.34
C PRO A 114 -33.64 20.44 31.45
N THR A 115 -33.89 21.70 31.10
CA THR A 115 -34.63 22.62 31.97
C THR A 115 -35.91 21.90 32.39
N PRO A 116 -36.27 21.82 33.68
CA PRO A 116 -37.55 21.23 34.08
C PRO A 116 -38.68 22.17 33.64
N GLY A 117 -39.04 22.10 32.37
CA GLY A 117 -40.31 22.59 31.85
C GLY A 117 -41.43 21.65 32.30
N PRO A 118 -42.68 22.13 32.40
CA PRO A 118 -43.78 21.30 32.85
C PRO A 118 -43.94 20.10 31.91
N VAL A 119 -43.68 18.90 32.42
CA VAL A 119 -43.89 17.63 31.74
C VAL A 119 -45.37 17.48 31.40
N ALA A 120 -45.75 17.78 30.16
CA ALA A 120 -46.95 17.20 29.57
C ALA A 120 -46.65 15.71 29.34
N SER A 121 -47.22 14.87 30.20
CA SER A 121 -47.11 13.41 30.10
C SER A 121 -47.73 12.93 28.78
N ILE A 122 -46.89 12.52 27.83
CA ILE A 122 -47.35 11.79 26.64
C ILE A 122 -47.88 10.44 27.13
N VAL A 123 -49.20 10.29 27.20
CA VAL A 123 -49.86 9.01 27.51
C VAL A 123 -50.23 8.34 26.19
N PRO A 124 -49.49 7.30 25.76
CA PRO A 124 -49.79 6.59 24.52
C PRO A 124 -51.15 5.86 24.63
N GLY A 125 -51.94 5.91 23.56
CA GLY A 125 -53.28 5.30 23.51
C GLY A 125 -54.44 6.23 23.88
N THR A 126 -54.19 7.54 23.97
CA THR A 126 -55.25 8.57 24.00
C THR A 126 -55.21 9.38 22.71
N PRO A 127 -56.35 9.78 22.13
CA PRO A 127 -56.37 10.49 20.85
C PRO A 127 -55.61 11.82 20.89
N VAL A 128 -55.46 12.46 22.06
CA VAL A 128 -54.65 13.68 22.21
C VAL A 128 -53.15 13.37 22.30
N GLY A 129 -52.77 12.28 22.98
CA GLY A 129 -51.37 11.85 23.08
C GLY A 129 -50.81 11.33 21.75
N ASP A 130 -51.63 10.62 20.97
CA ASP A 130 -51.24 10.12 19.65
C ASP A 130 -51.08 11.26 18.64
N LEU A 131 -51.91 12.31 18.72
CA LEU A 131 -51.73 13.52 17.90
C LEU A 131 -50.45 14.26 18.28
N GLN A 132 -50.16 14.38 19.58
CA GLN A 132 -48.95 15.03 20.05
C GLN A 132 -47.68 14.23 19.68
N ALA A 133 -47.76 12.90 19.66
CA ALA A 133 -46.69 12.04 19.17
C ALA A 133 -46.50 12.11 17.65
N LEU A 134 -47.58 12.25 16.87
CA LEU A 134 -47.50 12.44 15.41
C LEU A 134 -46.90 13.81 15.04
N ASP A 135 -47.34 14.88 15.71
CA ASP A 135 -46.85 16.25 15.51
C ASP A 135 -45.33 16.32 15.73
N GLN A 136 -44.85 15.72 16.83
CA GLN A 136 -43.43 15.68 17.17
C GLN A 136 -42.58 14.85 16.18
N ASN A 137 -43.16 13.84 15.53
CA ASN A 137 -42.48 13.09 14.46
C ASN A 137 -42.53 13.84 13.11
N HIS A 138 -43.54 14.68 12.88
CA HIS A 138 -43.66 15.46 11.64
C HIS A 138 -42.51 16.43 11.45
N ASP A 139 -42.04 17.06 12.54
CA ASP A 139 -40.85 17.94 12.54
C ASP A 139 -39.59 17.21 12.01
N ILE A 140 -39.46 15.91 12.27
CA ILE A 140 -38.35 15.08 11.76
C ILE A 140 -38.49 14.86 10.24
N TYR A 141 -39.71 14.71 9.74
CA TYR A 141 -39.96 14.50 8.32
C TYR A 141 -39.85 15.79 7.49
N SER A 142 -40.11 16.96 8.06
CA SER A 142 -39.93 18.24 7.35
C SER A 142 -38.48 18.61 7.08
N ASP A 143 -37.52 17.97 7.76
CA ASP A 143 -36.08 18.16 7.51
C ASP A 143 -35.58 17.38 6.28
N SER A 144 -36.48 16.83 5.46
CA SER A 144 -36.16 16.13 4.20
C SER A 144 -35.58 17.04 3.11
N ASP A 145 -35.77 18.36 3.21
CA ASP A 145 -35.15 19.34 2.29
C ASP A 145 -33.60 19.31 2.39
N LEU A 146 -33.04 18.89 3.53
CA LEU A 146 -31.59 18.73 3.70
C LEU A 146 -31.01 17.51 2.95
N LEU A 147 -31.85 16.54 2.59
CA LEU A 147 -31.42 15.34 1.86
C LEU A 147 -31.44 15.54 0.34
N ASP A 148 -32.29 16.44 -0.17
CA ASP A 148 -32.37 16.77 -1.60
C ASP A 148 -31.16 17.60 -2.07
N ASP A 149 -30.61 18.46 -1.19
CA ASP A 149 -29.40 19.25 -1.46
C ASP A 149 -28.12 18.40 -1.57
N LEU A 150 -28.10 17.16 -1.07
CA LEU A 150 -26.96 16.24 -1.22
C LEU A 150 -27.00 15.45 -2.54
N GLN A 151 -28.17 15.26 -3.16
CA GLN A 151 -28.30 14.50 -4.41
C GLN A 151 -27.99 15.34 -5.66
N THR A 152 -28.05 16.67 -5.58
CA THR A 152 -27.80 17.54 -6.75
C THR A 152 -26.31 17.83 -7.02
N GLN A 153 -25.39 17.41 -6.12
CA GLN A 153 -23.96 17.69 -6.26
C GLN A 153 -23.15 16.60 -6.98
N GLU A 154 -23.76 15.47 -7.34
CA GLU A 154 -23.03 14.32 -7.93
C GLU A 154 -23.00 14.29 -9.48
N ASP A 155 -23.67 15.22 -10.17
CA ASP A 155 -23.87 15.18 -11.64
C ASP A 155 -23.23 16.34 -12.46
N VAL A 156 -22.18 17.02 -11.96
CA VAL A 156 -21.49 18.10 -12.73
C VAL A 156 -19.98 17.83 -12.95
N ASN A 157 -19.55 16.57 -13.01
CA ASN A 157 -18.20 16.28 -13.53
C ASN A 157 -18.14 15.03 -14.41
N ALA A 158 -18.86 15.08 -15.53
CA ALA A 158 -18.61 14.20 -16.67
C ALA A 158 -18.86 14.95 -17.98
N ASN A 159 -17.82 15.59 -18.53
CA ASN A 159 -17.67 15.69 -19.97
C ASN A 159 -16.17 15.58 -20.32
N PRO A 160 -15.78 14.79 -21.34
CA PRO A 160 -14.42 14.79 -21.87
C PRO A 160 -14.01 16.11 -22.51
#